data_AF-A0A812RA73-F1
#
_entry.id   AF-A0A812RA73-F1
#
_cell.length_a   1.000
_cell.length_b   1.000
_cell.length_c   1.000
_cell.angle_alpha   90.00
_cell.angle_beta   90.00
_cell.angle_gamma   90.00
#
_symmetry.space_group_name_H-M   'P 1'
#
loop_
_entity.id
_entity.type
_entity.pdbx_description
1 polymer ?
#
loop_
_entity_poly.entity_id
_entity_poly.type
_entity_poly.pdbx_seq_one_letter_code
_entity_poly.pdbx_strand_id
1 'polypeptide(L)'
;MLVEKITHLLEMLHTTQVQSDMYLQDLQRSNSMLQGLREKNKNLYEKVQMCETWKMRALLKIASNEFEMRSSVKGHKSSIKEGNALYLDGLQYSNKEIGELKKLIQNYMKEENVKEIRLQDNNLDKTAVPLICELLDLCPYLTKLDMRRNRLDNDALADIQGFVERIPGVTTLVKDPVTGDLRARSGNQVRLVILLEDQSPPDPDMPV
;
A
#
# COMPACT_ATOMS: atom_id res chain seq x y z
N MET A 1 34.33 64.83 -33.30
CA MET A 1 33.84 64.78 -31.91
C MET A 1 32.34 64.44 -31.77
N LEU A 2 31.38 65.19 -32.36
CA LEU A 2 29.95 64.85 -32.22
C LEU A 2 29.57 63.58 -33.01
N VAL A 3 30.05 63.48 -34.25
CA VAL A 3 29.80 62.35 -35.15
C VAL A 3 30.37 61.04 -34.56
N GLU A 4 31.59 61.04 -34.04
CA GLU A 4 32.21 59.86 -33.41
C GLU A 4 31.44 59.38 -32.17
N LYS A 5 30.93 60.31 -31.35
CA LYS A 5 30.08 59.95 -30.20
C LYS A 5 28.75 59.35 -30.63
N ILE A 6 28.16 59.84 -31.72
CA ILE A 6 26.94 59.27 -32.31
C ILE A 6 27.22 57.87 -32.86
N THR A 7 28.33 57.67 -33.56
CA THR A 7 28.74 56.34 -34.07
C THR A 7 28.93 55.34 -32.94
N HIS A 8 29.61 55.72 -31.86
CA HIS A 8 29.83 54.84 -30.71
C HIS A 8 28.52 54.49 -29.98
N LEU A 9 27.60 55.44 -29.87
CA LEU A 9 26.26 55.18 -29.33
C LEU A 9 25.46 54.22 -30.21
N LEU A 10 25.54 54.35 -31.54
CA LEU A 10 24.88 53.45 -32.48
C LEU A 10 25.46 52.03 -32.42
N GLU A 11 26.78 51.88 -32.29
CA GLU A 11 27.43 50.58 -32.12
C GLU A 11 27.03 49.90 -30.80
N MET A 12 27.01 50.65 -29.70
CA MET A 12 26.54 50.13 -28.41
C MET A 12 25.06 49.72 -28.47
N LEU A 13 24.22 50.52 -29.13
CA LEU A 13 22.80 50.23 -29.27
C LEU A 13 22.57 48.98 -30.13
N HIS A 14 23.30 48.85 -31.25
CA HIS A 14 23.28 47.64 -32.08
C HIS A 14 23.73 46.41 -31.30
N THR A 15 24.82 46.50 -30.53
CA THR A 15 25.33 45.39 -29.72
C THR A 15 24.31 44.95 -28.66
N THR A 16 23.68 45.92 -28.00
CA THR A 16 22.64 45.67 -27.00
C THR A 16 21.40 45.03 -27.62
N GLN A 17 21.01 45.46 -28.82
CA GLN A 17 19.89 44.89 -29.57
C GLN A 17 20.16 43.42 -29.93
N VAL A 18 21.33 43.11 -30.48
CA VAL A 18 21.72 41.72 -30.80
C VAL A 18 21.71 40.83 -29.55
N GLN A 19 22.21 41.33 -28.42
CA GLN A 19 22.16 40.58 -27.15
C GLN A 19 20.73 40.35 -26.67
N SER A 20 19.86 41.35 -26.77
CA SER A 20 18.44 41.22 -26.43
C SER A 20 17.74 40.17 -27.29
N ASP A 21 18.02 40.14 -28.59
CA ASP A 21 17.45 39.16 -29.51
C ASP A 21 17.94 37.74 -29.18
N MET A 22 19.21 37.59 -28.81
CA MET A 22 19.74 36.29 -28.34
C MET A 22 19.05 35.82 -27.06
N TYR A 23 18.88 36.69 -26.06
CA TYR A 23 18.16 36.32 -24.84
C TYR A 23 16.71 35.94 -25.10
N LEU A 24 16.04 36.62 -26.04
CA LEU A 24 14.67 36.29 -26.42
C LEU A 24 14.58 34.91 -27.09
N GLN A 25 15.54 34.57 -27.96
CA GLN A 25 15.63 33.24 -28.56
C GLN A 25 15.89 32.13 -27.52
N ASP A 26 16.79 32.38 -26.57
CA ASP A 26 17.08 31.40 -25.51
C ASP A 26 15.89 31.23 -24.55
N LEU A 27 15.16 32.32 -24.24
CA LEU A 27 13.91 32.25 -23.50
C LEU A 27 12.84 31.45 -24.24
N GLN A 28 12.71 31.64 -25.56
CA GLN A 28 11.80 30.84 -26.38
C GLN A 28 12.15 29.35 -26.34
N ARG A 29 13.44 28.99 -26.52
CA ARG A 29 13.91 27.61 -26.41
C ARG A 29 13.65 27.00 -25.03
N SER A 30 13.93 27.75 -23.96
CA SER A 30 13.68 27.34 -22.58
C SER A 30 12.19 27.09 -22.34
N ASN A 31 11.32 27.97 -22.82
CA ASN A 31 9.87 27.80 -22.72
C ASN A 31 9.38 26.56 -23.47
N SER A 32 9.88 26.31 -24.69
CA SER A 32 9.56 25.08 -25.44
C SER A 32 10.03 23.83 -24.71
N MET A 33 11.22 23.85 -24.09
CA MET A 33 11.73 22.74 -23.30
C MET A 33 10.86 22.47 -22.06
N LEU A 34 10.51 23.53 -21.32
CA LEU A 34 9.62 23.43 -20.15
C LEU A 34 8.25 22.88 -20.53
N GLN A 35 7.70 23.29 -21.66
CA GLN A 35 6.44 22.75 -22.17
C GLN A 35 6.57 21.25 -22.46
N GLY A 36 7.65 20.82 -23.13
CA GLY A 36 7.92 19.41 -23.38
C GLY A 36 8.12 18.59 -22.10
N LEU A 37 8.76 19.14 -21.06
CA LEU A 37 8.88 18.49 -19.76
C LEU A 37 7.54 18.35 -19.04
N ARG A 38 6.69 19.39 -19.09
CA ARG A 38 5.33 19.34 -18.53
C ARG A 38 4.48 18.27 -19.19
N GLU A 39 4.58 18.14 -20.52
CA GLU A 39 3.87 17.10 -21.26
C GLU A 39 4.37 15.70 -20.91
N LYS A 40 5.68 15.49 -20.83
CA LYS A 40 6.27 14.22 -20.38
C LYS A 40 5.83 13.87 -18.96
N ASN A 41 5.84 14.83 -18.04
CA ASN A 41 5.39 14.63 -16.67
C ASN A 41 3.90 14.26 -16.61
N LYS A 42 3.06 14.91 -17.41
CA LYS A 42 1.64 14.56 -17.52
C LYS A 42 1.45 13.11 -18.01
N ASN A 43 2.16 12.71 -19.06
CA ASN A 43 2.08 11.35 -19.61
C ASN A 43 2.58 10.30 -18.60
N LEU A 44 3.67 10.59 -17.89
CA LEU A 44 4.17 9.72 -16.82
C LEU A 44 3.14 9.57 -15.70
N TYR A 45 2.51 10.67 -15.28
CA TYR A 45 1.46 10.64 -14.27
C TYR A 45 0.27 9.76 -14.69
N GLU A 46 -0.20 9.90 -15.92
CA GLU A 46 -1.29 9.07 -16.48
C GLU A 46 -0.91 7.58 -16.51
N LYS A 47 0.32 7.25 -16.91
CA LYS A 47 0.83 5.86 -16.92
C LYS A 47 0.91 5.27 -15.51
N VAL A 48 1.42 6.03 -14.55
CA VAL A 48 1.49 5.60 -13.14
C VAL A 48 0.08 5.32 -12.63
N GLN A 49 -0.88 6.20 -12.90
CA GLN A 49 -2.27 5.99 -12.49
C GLN A 49 -2.89 4.72 -13.11
N MET A 50 -2.58 4.42 -14.39
CA MET A 50 -3.02 3.18 -15.02
C MET A 50 -2.40 1.94 -14.37
N CYS A 51 -1.11 1.98 -14.05
CA CYS A 51 -0.43 0.88 -13.35
C CYS A 51 -1.02 0.63 -11.97
N GLU A 52 -1.26 1.67 -11.17
CA GLU A 52 -1.91 1.57 -9.86
C GLU A 52 -3.32 0.95 -9.97
N THR A 53 -4.12 1.42 -10.94
CA THR A 53 -5.46 0.88 -11.17
C THR A 53 -5.42 -0.60 -11.58
N TRP A 54 -4.47 -0.97 -12.44
CA TRP A 54 -4.29 -2.35 -12.87
C TRP A 54 -3.84 -3.24 -11.72
N LYS A 55 -2.87 -2.79 -10.91
CA LYS A 55 -2.40 -3.48 -9.70
C LYS A 55 -3.56 -3.76 -8.76
N MET A 56 -4.34 -2.73 -8.40
CA MET A 56 -5.52 -2.87 -7.54
C MET A 56 -6.47 -3.95 -8.08
N ARG A 57 -6.83 -3.89 -9.37
CA ARG A 57 -7.73 -4.88 -9.99
C ARG A 57 -7.16 -6.30 -9.97
N ALA A 58 -5.87 -6.46 -10.22
CA ALA A 58 -5.21 -7.76 -10.20
C ALA A 58 -5.25 -8.36 -8.78
N LEU A 59 -4.91 -7.57 -7.76
CA LEU A 59 -4.92 -7.99 -6.36
C LEU A 59 -6.32 -8.37 -5.88
N LEU A 60 -7.33 -7.54 -6.20
CA LEU A 60 -8.72 -7.87 -5.89
C LEU A 60 -9.19 -9.12 -6.64
N LYS A 61 -8.75 -9.33 -7.89
CA LYS A 61 -9.10 -10.54 -8.64
C LYS A 61 -8.48 -11.80 -8.03
N ILE A 62 -7.28 -11.72 -7.45
CA ILE A 62 -6.68 -12.83 -6.69
C ILE A 62 -7.60 -13.21 -5.52
N ALA A 63 -7.98 -12.24 -4.69
CA ALA A 63 -8.88 -12.48 -3.55
C ALA A 63 -10.27 -12.97 -3.99
N SER A 64 -10.86 -12.36 -5.03
CA SER A 64 -12.12 -12.83 -5.63
C SER A 64 -12.03 -14.26 -6.13
N ASN A 65 -10.93 -14.63 -6.79
CA ASN A 65 -10.75 -15.98 -7.30
C ASN A 65 -10.70 -17.00 -6.16
N GLU A 66 -10.06 -16.66 -5.03
CA GLU A 66 -10.07 -17.52 -3.84
C GLU A 66 -11.49 -17.69 -3.28
N PHE A 67 -12.33 -16.67 -3.33
CA PHE A 67 -13.73 -16.79 -2.92
C PHE A 67 -14.63 -17.52 -3.92
N GLU A 68 -14.32 -17.41 -5.21
CA GLU A 68 -15.04 -18.04 -6.33
C GLU A 68 -14.62 -19.52 -6.51
N MET A 69 -13.38 -19.88 -6.14
CA MET A 69 -12.88 -21.24 -6.27
C MET A 69 -13.55 -22.21 -5.28
N ARG A 70 -14.24 -23.21 -5.86
CA ARG A 70 -14.60 -24.54 -5.30
C ARG A 70 -15.86 -24.66 -4.45
N SER A 71 -17.00 -24.18 -4.97
CA SER A 71 -18.30 -24.81 -4.70
C SER A 71 -19.10 -25.21 -5.94
N SER A 72 -18.70 -24.80 -7.16
CA SER A 72 -19.56 -24.87 -8.35
C SER A 72 -19.11 -25.81 -9.49
N VAL A 73 -17.96 -26.50 -9.42
CA VAL A 73 -17.57 -27.46 -10.47
C VAL A 73 -18.11 -28.86 -10.14
N LYS A 74 -19.21 -29.25 -10.80
CA LYS A 74 -19.77 -30.62 -10.73
C LYS A 74 -18.67 -31.65 -11.05
N GLY A 75 -18.41 -32.55 -10.09
CA GLY A 75 -17.49 -33.68 -10.27
C GLY A 75 -16.13 -33.55 -9.57
N HIS A 76 -15.76 -32.38 -9.04
CA HIS A 76 -14.54 -32.23 -8.27
C HIS A 76 -14.81 -32.34 -6.76
N LYS A 77 -14.55 -33.52 -6.18
CA LYS A 77 -14.51 -33.67 -4.72
C LYS A 77 -13.20 -33.03 -4.24
N SER A 78 -13.28 -31.83 -3.66
CA SER A 78 -12.10 -31.22 -3.01
C SER A 78 -11.70 -32.12 -1.83
N SER A 79 -10.57 -32.82 -1.97
CA SER A 79 -10.08 -33.79 -0.99
C SER A 79 -9.30 -33.15 0.17
N ILE A 80 -9.24 -31.83 0.26
CA ILE A 80 -8.36 -31.14 1.20
C ILE A 80 -9.15 -30.00 1.82
N LYS A 81 -8.95 -29.79 3.13
CA LYS A 81 -9.23 -28.53 3.84
C LYS A 81 -8.83 -27.33 2.95
N GLU A 82 -9.35 -26.14 3.24
CA GLU A 82 -8.86 -24.85 2.71
C GLU A 82 -9.59 -24.29 1.47
N GLY A 83 -10.73 -23.64 1.73
CA GLY A 83 -11.24 -22.50 0.94
C GLY A 83 -11.39 -21.25 1.83
N ASN A 84 -10.58 -21.20 2.89
CA ASN A 84 -10.75 -20.29 4.03
C ASN A 84 -9.47 -19.49 4.30
N ALA A 85 -8.41 -19.73 3.53
CA ALA A 85 -7.12 -19.07 3.68
C ALA A 85 -6.92 -18.09 2.53
N LEU A 86 -6.62 -16.83 2.85
CA LEU A 86 -6.26 -15.80 1.88
C LEU A 86 -4.75 -15.64 1.88
N TYR A 87 -4.12 -16.01 0.76
CA TYR A 87 -2.67 -15.93 0.55
C TYR A 87 -2.33 -14.62 -0.16
N LEU A 88 -2.07 -13.55 0.61
CA LEU A 88 -1.84 -12.20 0.09
C LEU A 88 -0.41 -11.71 0.36
N ASP A 89 0.52 -12.66 0.39
CA ASP A 89 1.91 -12.48 0.77
C ASP A 89 2.76 -11.86 -0.35
N GLY A 90 3.60 -10.88 -0.03
CA GLY A 90 4.56 -10.31 -1.00
C GLY A 90 3.92 -9.54 -2.17
N LEU A 91 2.64 -9.18 -2.06
CA LEU A 91 1.85 -8.57 -3.13
C LEU A 91 1.81 -7.04 -3.08
N GLN A 92 2.52 -6.44 -2.11
CA GLN A 92 2.60 -4.99 -1.88
C GLN A 92 1.21 -4.35 -1.67
N TYR A 93 0.38 -4.97 -0.84
CA TYR A 93 -0.88 -4.37 -0.38
C TYR A 93 -0.61 -3.07 0.37
N SER A 94 -1.26 -1.97 -0.03
CA SER A 94 -1.33 -0.75 0.77
C SER A 94 -2.67 -0.69 1.53
N ASN A 95 -2.83 0.35 2.35
CA ASN A 95 -4.08 0.62 3.07
C ASN A 95 -5.30 0.65 2.14
N LYS A 96 -5.13 1.12 0.89
CA LYS A 96 -6.23 1.15 -0.08
C LYS A 96 -6.67 -0.27 -0.46
N GLU A 97 -5.73 -1.14 -0.81
CA GLU A 97 -6.02 -2.53 -1.18
C GLU A 97 -6.61 -3.32 0.00
N ILE A 98 -6.14 -3.09 1.23
CA ILE A 98 -6.69 -3.72 2.43
C ILE A 98 -8.13 -3.25 2.67
N GLY A 99 -8.40 -1.96 2.51
CA GLY A 99 -9.75 -1.40 2.61
C GLY A 99 -10.71 -1.96 1.56
N GLU A 100 -10.24 -2.17 0.32
CA GLU A 100 -11.02 -2.80 -0.74
C GLU A 100 -11.19 -4.32 -0.52
N LEU A 101 -10.19 -5.01 0.03
CA LEU A 101 -10.28 -6.42 0.42
C LEU A 101 -11.41 -6.64 1.43
N LYS A 102 -11.54 -5.73 2.43
CA LYS A 102 -12.64 -5.76 3.39
C LYS A 102 -14.01 -5.73 2.71
N LYS A 103 -14.20 -4.78 1.78
CA LYS A 103 -15.44 -4.67 0.99
C LYS A 103 -15.69 -5.93 0.17
N LEU A 104 -14.62 -6.51 -0.38
CA LEU A 104 -14.70 -7.72 -1.19
C LEU A 104 -15.17 -8.92 -0.34
N ILE A 105 -14.62 -9.11 0.86
CA ILE A 105 -15.09 -10.15 1.80
C ILE A 105 -16.60 -9.99 2.08
N GLN A 106 -17.05 -8.77 2.33
CA GLN A 106 -18.46 -8.46 2.58
C GLN A 106 -19.34 -8.73 1.37
N ASN A 107 -18.92 -8.30 0.19
CA ASN A 107 -19.66 -8.46 -1.06
C ASN A 107 -19.84 -9.94 -1.44
N TYR A 108 -18.86 -10.79 -1.13
CA TYR A 108 -18.93 -12.23 -1.36
C TYR A 108 -19.54 -13.02 -0.20
N MET A 109 -19.95 -12.35 0.90
CA MET A 109 -20.48 -12.95 2.12
C MET A 109 -19.57 -14.05 2.68
N LYS A 110 -18.26 -13.75 2.79
CA LYS A 110 -17.22 -14.70 3.22
C LYS A 110 -16.68 -14.45 4.63
N GLU A 111 -17.26 -13.52 5.37
CA GLU A 111 -16.88 -13.15 6.75
C GLU A 111 -16.71 -14.36 7.66
N GLU A 112 -17.69 -15.27 7.62
CA GLU A 112 -17.68 -16.46 8.47
C GLU A 112 -16.80 -17.60 7.94
N ASN A 113 -16.37 -17.49 6.68
CA ASN A 113 -15.60 -18.52 6.00
C ASN A 113 -14.11 -18.27 6.10
N VAL A 114 -13.64 -17.03 6.19
CA VAL A 114 -12.21 -16.74 6.28
C VAL A 114 -11.64 -17.15 7.64
N LYS A 115 -10.66 -18.08 7.62
CA LYS A 115 -9.98 -18.64 8.80
C LYS A 115 -8.50 -18.31 8.86
N GLU A 116 -7.88 -18.00 7.73
CA GLU A 116 -6.49 -17.59 7.65
C GLU A 116 -6.36 -16.40 6.69
N ILE A 117 -5.63 -15.37 7.11
CA ILE A 117 -5.24 -14.26 6.25
C ILE A 117 -3.72 -14.15 6.36
N ARG A 118 -3.03 -14.17 5.24
CA ARG A 118 -1.59 -13.92 5.19
C ARG A 118 -1.30 -12.63 4.45
N LEU A 119 -0.65 -11.72 5.15
CA LEU A 119 -0.25 -10.40 4.69
C LEU A 119 1.26 -10.20 4.93
N GLN A 120 2.04 -11.27 4.91
CA GLN A 120 3.47 -11.17 5.15
C GLN A 120 4.14 -10.41 3.99
N ASP A 121 5.22 -9.68 4.29
CA ASP A 121 6.04 -9.00 3.26
C ASP A 121 5.25 -7.99 2.39
N ASN A 122 4.36 -7.21 3.01
CA ASN A 122 3.60 -6.15 2.33
C ASN A 122 4.06 -4.74 2.69
N ASN A 123 5.11 -4.58 3.49
CA ASN A 123 5.59 -3.30 4.01
C ASN A 123 4.52 -2.52 4.82
N LEU A 124 3.62 -3.23 5.51
CA LEU A 124 2.58 -2.59 6.31
C LEU A 124 3.18 -1.94 7.56
N ASP A 125 2.78 -0.71 7.84
CA ASP A 125 3.22 0.07 8.99
C ASP A 125 2.06 0.33 9.97
N LYS A 126 2.30 1.19 10.97
CA LYS A 126 1.29 1.60 11.96
C LYS A 126 0.01 2.12 11.33
N THR A 127 0.06 2.74 10.15
CA THR A 127 -1.12 3.30 9.48
C THR A 127 -2.09 2.23 8.99
N ALA A 128 -1.61 1.00 8.79
CA ALA A 128 -2.44 -0.14 8.39
C ALA A 128 -3.20 -0.77 9.57
N VAL A 129 -2.74 -0.57 10.81
CA VAL A 129 -3.29 -1.23 12.02
C VAL A 129 -4.80 -1.07 12.17
N PRO A 130 -5.40 0.12 12.01
CA PRO A 130 -6.86 0.26 12.11
C PRO A 130 -7.61 -0.64 11.12
N LEU A 131 -7.12 -0.75 9.88
CA LEU A 131 -7.73 -1.60 8.86
C LEU A 131 -7.56 -3.09 9.17
N ILE A 132 -6.43 -3.49 9.76
CA ILE A 132 -6.20 -4.86 10.21
C ILE A 132 -7.16 -5.21 11.36
N CYS A 133 -7.35 -4.31 12.33
CA CYS A 133 -8.31 -4.48 13.41
C CYS A 133 -9.75 -4.60 12.86
N GLU A 134 -10.13 -3.78 11.89
CA GLU A 134 -11.43 -3.91 11.20
C GLU A 134 -11.58 -5.26 10.47
N LEU A 135 -10.51 -5.79 9.87
CA LEU A 135 -10.53 -7.13 9.26
C LEU A 135 -10.71 -8.25 10.29
N LEU A 136 -10.09 -8.12 11.46
CA LEU A 136 -10.25 -9.05 12.58
C LEU A 136 -11.69 -9.05 13.10
N ASP A 137 -12.31 -7.87 13.24
CA ASP A 137 -13.73 -7.75 13.62
C ASP A 137 -14.65 -8.33 12.55
N LEU A 138 -14.31 -8.13 11.26
CA LEU A 138 -15.11 -8.64 10.16
C LEU A 138 -15.09 -10.17 10.07
N CYS A 139 -14.00 -10.83 10.45
CA CYS A 139 -13.81 -12.27 10.29
C CYS A 139 -13.83 -12.98 11.67
N PRO A 140 -15.02 -13.26 12.26
CA PRO A 140 -15.14 -13.74 13.64
C PRO A 140 -14.51 -15.12 13.87
N TYR A 141 -14.37 -15.94 12.82
CA TYR A 141 -13.76 -17.27 12.86
C TYR A 141 -12.32 -17.30 12.34
N LEU A 142 -11.68 -16.13 12.21
CA LEU A 142 -10.27 -16.07 11.87
C LEU A 142 -9.44 -16.72 12.96
N THR A 143 -8.68 -17.75 12.57
CA THR A 143 -7.80 -18.51 13.46
C THR A 143 -6.33 -18.12 13.34
N LYS A 144 -5.95 -17.53 12.19
CA LYS A 144 -4.57 -17.19 11.91
C LYS A 144 -4.48 -15.92 11.07
N LEU A 145 -3.66 -14.99 11.55
CA LEU A 145 -3.29 -13.77 10.83
C LEU A 145 -1.77 -13.72 10.72
N ASP A 146 -1.23 -13.79 9.52
CA ASP A 146 0.22 -13.73 9.28
C ASP A 146 0.62 -12.30 8.88
N MET A 147 1.37 -11.62 9.74
CA MET A 147 1.82 -10.23 9.56
C MET A 147 3.35 -10.14 9.64
N ARG A 148 4.07 -11.25 9.47
CA ARG A 148 5.53 -11.29 9.50
C ARG A 148 6.14 -10.42 8.41
N ARG A 149 7.38 -9.97 8.61
CA ARG A 149 8.14 -9.20 7.58
C ARG A 149 7.41 -7.95 7.09
N ASN A 150 6.72 -7.26 7.99
CA ASN A 150 6.16 -5.93 7.72
C ASN A 150 7.02 -4.87 8.42
N ARG A 151 6.49 -3.66 8.62
CA ARG A 151 7.16 -2.51 9.25
C ARG A 151 6.40 -2.04 10.49
N LEU A 152 5.88 -2.99 11.28
CA LEU A 152 5.10 -2.68 12.47
C LEU A 152 6.04 -2.32 13.63
N ASP A 153 5.91 -1.10 14.16
CA ASP A 153 6.63 -0.64 15.35
C ASP A 153 6.00 -1.16 16.65
N ASN A 154 6.67 -0.94 17.78
CA ASN A 154 6.18 -1.42 19.08
C ASN A 154 4.81 -0.83 19.45
N ASP A 155 4.52 0.40 19.02
CA ASP A 155 3.23 1.04 19.24
C ASP A 155 2.14 0.32 18.43
N ALA A 156 2.37 0.06 17.15
CA ALA A 156 1.46 -0.72 16.30
C ALA A 156 1.19 -2.10 16.90
N LEU A 157 2.23 -2.77 17.43
CA LEU A 157 2.08 -4.06 18.09
C LEU A 157 1.24 -3.96 19.37
N ALA A 158 1.41 -2.89 20.16
CA ALA A 158 0.62 -2.64 21.37
C ALA A 158 -0.85 -2.34 21.03
N ASP A 159 -1.10 -1.60 19.94
CA ASP A 159 -2.45 -1.30 19.45
C ASP A 159 -3.18 -2.58 18.99
N ILE A 160 -2.49 -3.45 18.23
CA ILE A 160 -3.01 -4.76 17.83
C ILE A 160 -3.29 -5.61 19.09
N GLN A 161 -2.34 -5.66 20.03
CA GLN A 161 -2.49 -6.42 21.26
C GLN A 161 -3.72 -5.94 22.06
N GLY A 162 -3.83 -4.64 22.31
CA GLY A 162 -4.93 -4.05 23.05
C GLY A 162 -6.28 -4.21 22.35
N PHE A 163 -6.30 -4.27 21.02
CA PHE A 163 -7.50 -4.61 20.27
C PHE A 163 -7.90 -6.08 20.46
N VAL A 164 -6.95 -7.01 20.31
CA VAL A 164 -7.20 -8.45 20.43
C VAL A 164 -7.70 -8.84 21.82
N GLU A 165 -7.21 -8.19 22.88
CA GLU A 165 -7.70 -8.38 24.25
C GLU A 165 -9.18 -8.01 24.43
N ARG A 166 -9.69 -7.07 23.61
CA ARG A 166 -11.09 -6.64 23.63
C ARG A 166 -12.01 -7.48 22.76
N ILE A 167 -11.48 -8.41 21.96
CA ILE A 167 -12.30 -9.27 21.09
C ILE A 167 -13.21 -10.15 21.96
N PRO A 168 -14.54 -10.15 21.72
CA PRO A 168 -15.47 -10.96 22.50
C PRO A 168 -15.09 -12.45 22.51
N GLY A 169 -15.02 -13.01 23.72
CA GLY A 169 -14.68 -14.42 23.94
C GLY A 169 -13.17 -14.71 24.00
N VAL A 170 -12.30 -13.72 23.81
CA VAL A 170 -10.89 -13.84 24.21
C VAL A 170 -10.82 -13.74 25.73
N THR A 171 -10.16 -14.71 26.35
CA THR A 171 -10.02 -14.83 27.81
C THR A 171 -8.59 -14.60 28.26
N THR A 172 -7.61 -15.01 27.45
CA THR A 172 -6.19 -14.80 27.71
C THR A 172 -5.49 -14.48 26.40
N LEU A 173 -4.57 -13.53 26.44
CA LEU A 173 -3.67 -13.21 25.34
C LEU A 173 -2.25 -13.45 25.83
N VAL A 174 -1.50 -14.29 25.12
CA VAL A 174 -0.11 -14.61 25.44
C VAL A 174 0.77 -14.14 24.30
N LYS A 175 1.73 -13.27 24.61
CA LYS A 175 2.81 -12.90 23.69
C LYS A 175 3.97 -13.87 23.85
N ASP A 176 4.42 -14.46 22.75
CA ASP A 176 5.61 -15.31 22.76
C ASP A 176 6.86 -14.44 23.01
N PRO A 177 7.68 -14.74 24.04
CA PRO A 177 8.85 -13.93 24.36
C PRO A 177 9.96 -14.02 23.32
N VAL A 178 9.96 -15.07 22.49
CA VAL A 178 10.99 -15.28 21.45
C VAL A 178 10.53 -14.70 20.12
N THR A 179 9.33 -15.06 19.67
CA THR A 179 8.85 -14.71 18.33
C THR A 179 8.08 -13.39 18.32
N GLY A 180 7.60 -12.93 19.48
CA GLY A 180 6.73 -11.76 19.59
C GLY A 180 5.29 -12.03 19.14
N ASP A 181 4.97 -13.25 18.71
CA ASP A 181 3.63 -13.63 18.24
C ASP A 181 2.58 -13.51 19.33
N LEU A 182 1.36 -13.16 18.92
CA LEU A 182 0.23 -13.07 19.82
C LEU A 182 -0.66 -14.30 19.69
N ARG A 183 -0.94 -14.96 20.82
CA ARG A 183 -1.83 -16.12 20.89
C ARG A 183 -3.02 -15.80 21.79
N ALA A 184 -4.16 -15.54 21.17
CA ALA A 184 -5.43 -15.32 21.86
C ALA A 184 -6.13 -16.65 22.12
N ARG A 185 -6.61 -16.86 23.34
CA ARG A 185 -7.31 -18.09 23.75
C ARG A 185 -8.71 -17.79 24.28
N SER A 186 -9.63 -18.71 24.02
CA SER A 186 -10.95 -18.78 24.65
C SER A 186 -10.99 -20.00 25.58
N GLY A 187 -10.84 -19.76 26.88
CA GLY A 187 -10.58 -20.81 27.87
C GLY A 187 -9.29 -21.60 27.51
N ASN A 188 -9.43 -22.90 27.32
CA ASN A 188 -8.33 -23.80 26.99
C ASN A 188 -8.04 -23.94 25.48
N GLN A 189 -8.83 -23.32 24.61
CA GLN A 189 -8.65 -23.39 23.16
C GLN A 189 -7.96 -22.13 22.61
N VAL A 190 -7.00 -22.34 21.70
CA VAL A 190 -6.41 -21.24 20.92
C VAL A 190 -7.44 -20.78 19.89
N ARG A 191 -7.79 -19.50 19.94
CA ARG A 191 -8.78 -18.89 19.06
C ARG A 191 -8.13 -18.25 17.85
N LEU A 192 -7.13 -17.41 18.07
CA LEU A 192 -6.44 -16.63 17.04
C LEU A 192 -4.94 -16.61 17.34
N VAL A 193 -4.15 -16.82 16.29
CA VAL A 193 -2.69 -16.65 16.32
C VAL A 193 -2.34 -15.54 15.34
N ILE A 194 -1.64 -14.51 15.83
CA ILE A 194 -1.10 -13.44 15.01
C ILE A 194 0.42 -13.60 14.96
N LEU A 195 0.96 -13.86 13.77
CA LEU A 195 2.39 -14.03 13.56
C LEU A 195 3.04 -12.68 13.26
N LEU A 196 4.06 -12.31 14.03
CA LEU A 196 4.64 -10.96 14.05
C LEU A 196 6.18 -10.95 13.92
N GLU A 197 6.80 -12.10 13.73
CA GLU A 197 8.25 -12.24 13.51
C GLU A 197 8.81 -11.34 12.38
N ASP A 198 10.12 -11.06 12.46
CA ASP A 198 10.93 -10.41 11.42
C ASP A 198 10.45 -9.04 10.95
N GLN A 199 9.92 -8.18 11.84
CA GLN A 199 9.55 -6.80 11.45
C GLN A 199 10.79 -5.99 11.05
N SER A 200 10.69 -5.34 9.89
CA SER A 200 11.66 -4.34 9.45
C SER A 200 11.42 -3.01 10.19
N PRO A 201 12.46 -2.18 10.36
CA PRO A 201 12.29 -0.86 10.97
C PRO A 201 11.26 -0.01 10.18
N PRO A 202 10.50 0.86 10.86
CA PRO A 202 9.62 1.83 10.20
C PRO A 202 10.43 2.71 9.25
N ASP A 203 9.78 3.21 8.20
CA ASP A 203 10.42 4.11 7.24
C ASP A 203 10.83 5.42 7.95
N PRO A 204 12.11 5.84 7.94
CA PRO A 204 12.58 7.04 8.63
C PRO A 204 11.95 8.34 8.11
N ASP A 205 11.35 8.34 6.92
CA ASP A 205 10.78 9.53 6.27
C ASP A 205 9.28 9.75 6.53
N MET A 206 8.63 8.90 7.33
CA MET A 206 7.22 9.05 7.74
C MET A 206 7.14 9.58 9.18
N PRO A 207 6.64 10.82 9.41
CA PRO A 207 6.51 11.35 10.77
C PRO A 207 5.47 10.56 11.58
N VAL A 208 5.83 10.26 12.84
CA VAL A 208 4.98 9.67 13.89
C VAL A 208 3.79 10.55 14.22
#